data_AF-A0A4S2FCM1-F1
#
_entry.id   AF-A0A4S2FCM1-F1
#
_cell.length_a   1.000
_cell.length_b   1.000
_cell.length_c   1.000
_cell.angle_alpha   90.00
_cell.angle_beta   90.00
_cell.angle_gamma   90.00
#
_symmetry.space_group_name_H-M   'P 1'
#
loop_
_entity.id
_entity.type
_entity.pdbx_description
1 polymer ?
#
loop_
_entity_poly.entity_id
_entity_poly.type
_entity_poly.pdbx_seq_one_letter_code
_entity_poly.pdbx_strand_id
1 'polypeptide(L)'
;MKKILFDCESVKDPYEFLREALEIEPMDKAQLKRRILGFRTPAIVEVEHRFEGVKRWSEFINFLEEVSQKNRFLYIVWGPKKVENLIAEEQMGQVLKPG
;
A
#
# COMPACT_ATOMS: atom_id res chain seq x y z
N MET A 1 2.69 12.89 12.14
CA MET A 1 2.06 12.21 10.98
C MET A 1 2.47 10.76 11.05
N LYS A 2 1.51 9.83 11.11
CA LYS A 2 1.79 8.39 11.27
C LYS A 2 2.26 7.80 9.93
N LYS A 3 3.29 6.96 9.93
CA LYS A 3 3.72 6.19 8.74
C LYS A 3 3.29 4.74 8.93
N ILE A 4 2.63 4.19 7.91
CA ILE A 4 2.12 2.83 7.86
C ILE A 4 2.84 2.14 6.70
N LEU A 5 3.60 1.10 7.00
CA LEU A 5 4.20 0.23 5.99
C LEU A 5 3.19 -0.89 5.69
N PHE A 6 2.70 -0.91 4.45
CA PHE A 6 1.72 -1.88 3.98
C PHE A 6 2.40 -2.82 2.99
N ASP A 7 2.85 -3.96 3.47
CA ASP A 7 3.50 -4.97 2.63
C ASP A 7 2.47 -5.99 2.10
N CYS A 8 2.22 -5.97 0.79
CA CYS A 8 1.27 -6.86 0.15
C CYS A 8 1.69 -8.35 0.14
N GLU A 9 2.95 -8.67 0.43
CA GLU A 9 3.41 -10.06 0.54
C GLU A 9 3.03 -10.64 1.92
N SER A 10 3.31 -9.94 3.01
CA SER A 10 3.09 -10.43 4.39
C SER A 10 1.68 -10.26 4.94
N VAL A 11 0.90 -9.29 4.45
CA VAL A 11 -0.46 -9.04 4.93
C VAL A 11 -1.39 -10.23 4.65
N LYS A 12 -2.27 -10.56 5.61
CA LYS A 12 -3.27 -11.63 5.47
C LYS A 12 -4.64 -11.08 5.06
N ASP A 13 -5.10 -10.06 5.79
CA ASP A 13 -6.31 -9.30 5.48
C ASP A 13 -5.95 -7.82 5.32
N PRO A 14 -6.11 -7.24 4.12
CA PRO A 14 -5.70 -5.87 3.85
C PRO A 14 -6.58 -4.82 4.53
N TYR A 15 -7.86 -5.12 4.73
CA TYR A 15 -8.79 -4.19 5.36
C TYR A 15 -8.60 -4.17 6.87
N GLU A 16 -8.44 -5.33 7.50
CA GLU A 16 -8.18 -5.40 8.94
C GLU A 16 -6.83 -4.80 9.31
N PHE A 17 -5.77 -5.07 8.53
CA PHE A 17 -4.47 -4.45 8.76
C PHE A 17 -4.58 -2.92 8.74
N LEU A 18 -5.25 -2.36 7.72
CA LEU A 18 -5.38 -0.91 7.58
C LEU A 18 -6.29 -0.33 8.67
N ARG A 19 -7.33 -1.05 9.09
CA ARG A 19 -8.19 -0.68 10.22
C ARG A 19 -7.36 -0.51 11.49
N GLU A 20 -6.55 -1.51 11.83
CA GLU A 20 -5.70 -1.49 13.03
C GLU A 20 -4.64 -0.40 12.95
N ALA A 21 -3.97 -0.27 11.79
CA ALA A 21 -2.95 0.74 11.58
C ALA A 21 -3.52 2.16 11.67
N LEU A 22 -4.79 2.37 11.32
CA LEU A 22 -5.48 3.65 11.45
C LEU A 22 -6.25 3.81 12.78
N GLU A 23 -6.16 2.82 13.67
CA GLU A 23 -6.85 2.83 14.98
C GLU A 23 -8.37 3.03 14.84
N ILE A 24 -8.96 2.42 13.81
CA ILE A 24 -10.40 2.45 13.56
C ILE A 24 -11.05 1.30 14.33
N GLU A 25 -12.17 1.58 15.00
CA GLU A 25 -12.94 0.56 15.73
C GLU A 25 -13.42 -0.57 14.79
N PRO A 26 -13.54 -1.82 15.29
CA PRO A 26 -14.09 -2.92 14.52
C PRO A 26 -15.50 -2.61 14.00
N MET A 27 -15.72 -2.82 12.70
CA MET A 27 -17.00 -2.60 12.03
C MET A 27 -17.08 -3.44 10.75
N ASP A 28 -18.26 -3.56 10.16
CA ASP A 28 -18.40 -4.26 8.88
C ASP A 28 -17.57 -3.60 7.76
N LYS A 29 -17.27 -4.38 6.72
CA LYS A 29 -16.40 -3.94 5.60
C LYS A 29 -16.94 -2.70 4.88
N ALA A 30 -18.25 -2.53 4.77
CA ALA A 30 -18.85 -1.40 4.07
C ALA A 30 -18.71 -0.10 4.88
N GLN A 31 -18.91 -0.17 6.19
CA GLN A 31 -18.68 0.93 7.12
C GLN A 31 -17.19 1.27 7.19
N LEU A 32 -16.31 0.27 7.22
CA LEU A 32 -14.87 0.45 7.25
C LEU A 32 -14.36 1.27 6.05
N LYS A 33 -14.78 0.91 4.82
CA LYS A 33 -14.42 1.68 3.61
C LYS A 33 -14.80 3.16 3.72
N ARG A 34 -16.04 3.44 4.17
CA ARG A 34 -16.52 4.82 4.37
C ARG A 34 -15.70 5.54 5.44
N ARG A 35 -15.32 4.84 6.52
CA ARG A 35 -14.55 5.42 7.62
C ARG A 35 -13.13 5.78 7.20
N ILE A 36 -12.48 4.95 6.39
CA ILE A 36 -11.15 5.21 5.83
C ILE A 36 -11.21 6.39 4.83
N LEU A 37 -12.22 6.45 3.95
CA LEU A 37 -12.40 7.59 3.05
C LEU A 37 -12.63 8.91 3.79
N GLY A 38 -13.33 8.86 4.93
CA GLY A 38 -13.58 9.99 5.81
C GLY A 38 -12.51 10.23 6.87
N PHE A 39 -11.38 9.51 6.84
CA PHE A 39 -10.32 9.61 7.85
C PHE A 39 -9.69 11.01 7.84
N ARG A 40 -9.53 11.63 9.02
CA ARG A 40 -9.09 13.03 9.14
C ARG A 40 -7.74 13.21 9.83
N THR A 41 -7.15 12.13 10.33
CA THR A 41 -5.82 12.18 10.96
C THR A 41 -4.76 11.99 9.88
N PRO A 42 -3.77 12.89 9.76
CA PRO A 42 -2.74 12.75 8.73
C PRO A 42 -1.90 11.48 8.89
N ALA A 43 -1.88 10.64 7.86
CA ALA A 43 -1.04 9.44 7.80
C ALA A 43 -0.52 9.17 6.39
N ILE A 44 0.65 8.54 6.30
CA ILE A 44 1.26 8.04 5.07
C ILE A 44 1.10 6.53 5.07
N VAL A 45 0.56 5.97 3.99
CA VAL A 45 0.48 4.54 3.76
C VAL A 45 1.41 4.21 2.60
N GLU A 46 2.56 3.63 2.90
CA GLU A 46 3.53 3.18 1.90
C GLU A 46 3.24 1.73 1.54
N VAL A 47 2.86 1.49 0.28
CA VAL A 47 2.42 0.19 -0.21
C VAL A 47 3.58 -0.51 -0.93
N GLU A 48 4.11 -1.56 -0.33
CA GLU A 48 5.15 -2.40 -0.90
C GLU A 48 4.53 -3.60 -1.64
N HIS A 49 5.27 -4.14 -2.62
CA HIS A 49 4.86 -5.31 -3.40
C HIS A 49 3.48 -5.18 -4.06
N ARG A 50 3.15 -3.98 -4.57
CA ARG A 50 1.84 -3.66 -5.20
C ARG A 50 1.35 -4.72 -6.18
N PHE A 51 2.22 -5.33 -6.98
CA PHE A 51 1.84 -6.36 -7.94
C PHE A 51 1.18 -7.58 -7.27
N GLU A 52 1.71 -8.02 -6.12
CA GLU A 52 1.09 -9.08 -5.33
C GLU A 52 -0.22 -8.62 -4.71
N GLY A 53 -0.28 -7.35 -4.28
CA GLY A 53 -1.52 -6.72 -3.82
C GLY A 53 -2.61 -6.71 -4.90
N VAL A 54 -2.28 -6.40 -6.15
CA VAL A 54 -3.21 -6.40 -7.28
C VAL A 54 -3.69 -7.82 -7.59
N LYS A 55 -2.80 -8.82 -7.56
CA LYS A 55 -3.18 -10.23 -7.77
C LYS A 55 -4.13 -10.76 -6.69
N ARG A 56 -3.83 -10.47 -5.42
CA ARG A 56 -4.54 -11.05 -4.26
C ARG A 56 -5.80 -10.27 -3.89
N TRP A 57 -5.74 -8.94 -3.96
CA TRP A 57 -6.79 -8.04 -3.48
C TRP A 57 -6.97 -6.83 -4.40
N SER A 58 -7.25 -7.07 -5.68
CA SER A 58 -7.50 -6.03 -6.69
C SER A 58 -8.51 -4.97 -6.22
N GLU A 59 -9.60 -5.38 -5.57
CA GLU A 59 -10.59 -4.46 -5.00
C GLU A 59 -10.01 -3.53 -3.94
N PHE A 60 -9.10 -4.02 -3.09
CA PHE A 60 -8.47 -3.22 -2.06
C PHE A 60 -7.47 -2.21 -2.65
N ILE A 61 -6.71 -2.63 -3.66
CA ILE A 61 -5.80 -1.71 -4.35
C ILE A 61 -6.58 -0.60 -5.08
N ASN A 62 -7.67 -0.94 -5.76
CA ASN A 62 -8.55 0.07 -6.37
C ASN A 62 -9.16 1.02 -5.32
N PHE A 63 -9.49 0.49 -4.15
CA PHE A 63 -9.95 1.30 -3.03
C PHE A 63 -8.86 2.25 -2.50
N LEU A 64 -7.61 1.81 -2.39
CA LEU A 64 -6.50 2.69 -2.01
C LEU A 64 -6.22 3.78 -3.07
N GLU A 65 -6.38 3.47 -4.36
CA GLU A 65 -6.35 4.48 -5.43
C GLU A 65 -7.51 5.49 -5.29
N GLU A 66 -8.70 5.04 -4.90
CA GLU A 66 -9.81 5.95 -4.59
C GLU A 66 -9.49 6.85 -3.38
N VAL A 67 -8.92 6.27 -2.32
CA VAL A 67 -8.51 7.01 -1.11
C VAL A 67 -7.46 8.07 -1.46
N SER A 68 -6.46 7.74 -2.28
CA SER A 68 -5.41 8.67 -2.68
C SER A 68 -5.94 9.90 -3.42
N GLN A 69 -7.06 9.75 -4.14
CA GLN A 69 -7.71 10.83 -4.90
C GLN A 69 -8.70 11.64 -4.06
N LYS A 70 -9.42 10.99 -3.13
CA LYS A 70 -10.54 11.60 -2.41
C LYS A 70 -10.20 12.05 -1.00
N ASN A 71 -9.18 11.47 -0.37
CA ASN A 71 -8.82 11.78 1.01
C ASN A 71 -7.51 12.59 1.07
N ARG A 72 -7.62 13.86 1.52
CA ARG A 72 -6.47 14.78 1.66
C ARG A 72 -5.56 14.52 2.86
N PHE A 73 -5.95 13.63 3.78
CA PHE A 73 -5.22 13.32 5.01
C PHE A 73 -4.49 11.97 4.95
N LEU A 74 -4.91 11.07 4.04
CA LEU A 74 -4.25 9.79 3.80
C LEU A 74 -3.41 9.87 2.53
N TYR A 75 -2.09 9.87 2.70
CA TYR A 75 -1.13 9.91 1.60
C TYR A 75 -0.76 8.48 1.23
N ILE A 76 -1.31 7.98 0.13
CA ILE A 76 -0.96 6.66 -0.39
C ILE A 76 0.29 6.80 -1.27
N VAL A 77 1.38 6.19 -0.82
CA VAL A 77 2.65 6.12 -1.54
C VAL A 77 2.78 4.73 -2.09
N TRP A 78 2.86 4.59 -3.40
CA TRP A 78 3.16 3.32 -4.03
C TRP A 78 4.69 3.14 -3.93
N GLY A 79 5.12 2.16 -3.13
CA GLY A 79 6.53 1.81 -2.97
C GLY A 79 7.19 1.49 -4.32
N PRO A 80 8.53 1.47 -4.38
CA PRO A 80 9.27 1.36 -5.64
C PRO A 80 8.72 0.20 -6.45
N LYS A 81 8.35 0.49 -7.71
CA LYS A 81 7.91 -0.55 -8.64
C LYS A 81 9.05 -1.55 -8.65
N LYS A 82 8.82 -2.80 -8.26
CA LYS A 82 9.80 -3.91 -8.31
C LYS A 82 10.60 -3.92 -9.64
N VAL A 83 10.04 -3.36 -10.71
CA VAL A 83 10.71 -3.03 -12.00
C VAL A 83 11.91 -2.07 -11.86
N GLU A 84 11.86 -1.00 -11.07
CA GLU A 84 12.99 -0.07 -10.85
C GLU A 84 14.14 -0.75 -10.09
N ASN A 85 13.83 -1.61 -9.11
CA ASN A 85 14.84 -2.39 -8.40
C ASN A 85 15.45 -3.47 -9.30
N LEU A 86 14.64 -4.15 -10.13
CA LEU A 86 15.14 -5.10 -11.13
C LEU A 86 16.01 -4.41 -12.20
N ILE A 87 15.67 -3.18 -12.62
CA ILE A 87 16.49 -2.38 -13.54
C ILE A 87 17.81 -1.95 -12.89
N ALA A 88 17.79 -1.55 -11.61
CA ALA A 88 18.99 -1.21 -10.86
C ALA A 88 19.91 -2.44 -10.66
N GLU A 89 19.33 -3.61 -10.39
CA GLU A 89 20.04 -4.87 -10.22
C GLU A 89 20.60 -5.42 -11.54
N GLU A 90 19.87 -5.30 -12.66
CA GLU A 90 20.39 -5.65 -14.00
C GLU A 90 21.54 -4.72 -14.45
N GLN A 91 21.43 -3.42 -14.19
CA GLN A 91 22.50 -2.45 -14.51
C GLN A 91 23.76 -2.69 -13.65
N MET A 92 23.61 -3.09 -12.39
CA MET A 92 24.76 -3.48 -11.54
C MET A 92 25.32 -4.87 -11.89
N GLY A 93 24.48 -5.80 -12.37
CA GLY A 93 24.89 -7.15 -12.76
C GLY A 93 25.66 -7.26 -14.09
N GLN A 94 25.53 -6.28 -15.00
CA GLN A 94 26.31 -6.24 -16.25
C GLN A 94 27.71 -5.63 -16.09
N VAL A 95 27.97 -4.85 -15.04
CA VAL A 95 29.27 -4.21 -14.80
C VAL A 95 30.28 -5.16 -14.12
N LEU A 96 29.82 -6.28 -13.55
CA LEU A 96 30.63 -7.21 -12.75
C LEU A 96 30.81 -8.61 -13.35
N LYS A 97 30.56 -8.82 -14.65
CA LYS A 97 31.06 -10.02 -15.36
C LYS A 97 32.38 -9.70 -16.06
N PRO A 98 33.55 -9.98 -15.46
CA PRO A 98 34.73 -10.33 -16.23
C PRO A 98 34.61 -11.81 -16.63
N GLY A 99 34.43 -12.05 -17.93
CA GLY A 99 34.43 -13.37 -18.55
C GLY A 99 34.54 -13.21 -20.05
#